data_AF-A0A3S3QGW5-F1
#
_entry.id   AF-A0A3S3QGW5-F1
#
_cell.length_a   1.000
_cell.length_b   1.000
_cell.length_c   1.000
_cell.angle_alpha   90.00
_cell.angle_beta   90.00
_cell.angle_gamma   90.00
#
_symmetry.space_group_name_H-M   'P 1'
#
loop_
_entity.id
_entity.type
_entity.pdbx_description
1 polymer ?
#
loop_
_entity_poly.entity_id
_entity_poly.type
_entity_poly.pdbx_seq_one_letter_code
_entity_poly.pdbx_strand_id
1 'polypeptide(L)'
;MSRFVALLLFALLTSCSVHSQQEVVLLDYNDFGPQIIAREVIGMEWWQWQDHGDSDAAAVYPVKVAVYRDIPVTEVEQKYPVEPEQKKDFRYLEYQRALDFLDEKIAENIQENVTERLKATRKKIVSQLGK
;
A
#
# COMPACT_ATOMS: atom_id res chain seq x y z
N MET A 1 54.33 -24.48 -14.88
CA MET A 1 53.40 -23.32 -14.78
C MET A 1 52.01 -23.78 -15.21
N SER A 2 51.27 -24.54 -14.39
CA SER A 2 49.92 -25.02 -14.79
C SER A 2 49.09 -25.60 -13.64
N ARG A 3 49.11 -24.97 -12.45
CA ARG A 3 48.36 -25.49 -11.28
C ARG A 3 47.59 -24.47 -10.45
N PHE A 4 47.60 -23.18 -10.82
CA PHE A 4 46.93 -22.13 -10.03
C PHE A 4 45.67 -21.53 -10.68
N VAL A 5 45.28 -21.97 -11.88
CA VAL A 5 44.16 -21.36 -12.62
C VAL A 5 42.80 -22.02 -12.28
N ALA A 6 42.79 -23.23 -11.71
CA ALA A 6 41.56 -24.01 -11.54
C ALA A 6 40.71 -23.64 -10.31
N LEU A 7 41.23 -22.84 -9.37
CA LEU A 7 40.56 -22.56 -8.08
C LEU A 7 39.73 -21.27 -8.04
N LEU A 8 39.78 -20.43 -9.08
CA LEU A 8 39.04 -19.16 -9.15
C LEU A 8 37.73 -19.25 -9.96
N LEU A 9 37.43 -20.39 -10.58
CA LEU A 9 36.26 -20.56 -11.46
C LEU A 9 35.03 -21.18 -10.77
N PHE A 10 35.12 -21.57 -9.49
CA PHE A 10 34.03 -22.26 -8.79
C PHE A 10 33.23 -21.39 -7.79
N ALA A 11 33.58 -20.11 -7.62
CA ALA A 11 33.00 -19.23 -6.61
C ALA A 11 31.87 -18.30 -7.13
N LEU A 12 31.31 -18.55 -8.31
CA LEU A 12 30.35 -17.63 -8.97
C LEU A 12 28.89 -18.13 -9.06
N LEU A 13 28.51 -19.24 -8.42
CA LEU A 13 27.18 -19.85 -8.64
C LEU A 13 26.19 -19.81 -7.47
N THR A 14 26.47 -19.10 -6.36
CA THR A 14 25.49 -18.96 -5.27
C THR A 14 25.02 -17.53 -5.11
N SER A 15 24.46 -16.95 -6.18
CA SER A 15 23.56 -15.81 -6.04
C SER A 15 22.14 -16.35 -5.87
N CYS A 16 21.82 -16.82 -4.66
CA CYS A 16 20.43 -17.03 -4.29
C CYS A 16 19.79 -15.65 -4.21
N SER A 17 19.07 -15.24 -5.26
CA SER A 17 18.19 -14.09 -5.19
C SER A 17 17.08 -14.42 -4.19
N VAL A 18 17.28 -14.05 -2.93
CA VAL A 18 16.19 -13.97 -1.96
C VAL A 18 15.25 -12.89 -2.49
N HIS A 19 14.26 -13.31 -3.26
CA HIS A 19 13.18 -12.44 -3.68
C HIS A 19 12.37 -12.16 -2.42
N SER A 20 12.69 -11.06 -1.72
CA SER A 20 11.88 -10.65 -0.56
C SER A 20 10.50 -10.32 -1.10
N GLN A 21 9.54 -11.19 -0.81
CA GLN A 21 8.17 -10.97 -1.20
C GLN A 21 7.67 -9.72 -0.47
N GLN A 22 7.14 -8.75 -1.20
CA GLN A 22 6.65 -7.55 -0.57
C GLN A 22 5.34 -7.89 0.16
N GLU A 23 5.27 -7.58 1.45
CA GLU A 23 4.11 -7.90 2.31
C GLU A 23 3.19 -6.69 2.50
N VAL A 24 3.70 -5.48 2.26
CA VAL A 24 2.95 -4.22 2.39
C VAL A 24 3.21 -3.31 1.19
N VAL A 25 2.15 -2.71 0.66
CA VAL A 25 2.22 -1.56 -0.27
C VAL A 25 1.64 -0.33 0.41
N LEU A 26 2.36 0.79 0.31
CA LEU A 26 1.87 2.10 0.75
C LEU A 26 1.20 2.83 -0.41
N LEU A 27 0.00 3.31 -0.13
CA LEU A 27 -0.86 4.06 -1.05
C LEU A 27 -1.26 5.38 -0.43
N ASP A 28 -1.64 6.33 -1.26
CA ASP A 28 -2.28 7.56 -0.81
C ASP A 28 -3.76 7.32 -0.55
N TYR A 29 -4.36 8.10 0.36
CA TYR A 29 -5.81 8.05 0.60
C TYR A 29 -6.61 8.13 -0.70
N ASN A 30 -6.23 9.07 -1.58
CA ASN A 30 -6.88 9.34 -2.86
C ASN A 30 -6.70 8.23 -3.91
N ASP A 31 -5.86 7.22 -3.67
CA ASP A 31 -5.76 6.02 -4.52
C ASP A 31 -7.04 5.16 -4.40
N PHE A 32 -7.80 5.31 -3.31
CA PHE A 32 -9.10 4.63 -3.08
C PHE A 32 -10.31 5.45 -3.56
N GLY A 33 -10.06 6.54 -4.29
CA GLY A 33 -11.09 7.42 -4.83
C GLY A 33 -11.32 8.69 -4.00
N PRO A 34 -12.31 9.52 -4.38
CA PRO A 34 -12.70 10.70 -3.62
C PRO A 34 -13.23 10.33 -2.23
N GLN A 35 -13.18 11.29 -1.30
CA GLN A 35 -13.66 11.16 0.10
C GLN A 35 -14.98 10.40 0.25
N ILE A 36 -15.98 10.66 -0.62
CA ILE A 36 -17.30 10.03 -0.53
C ILE A 36 -17.25 8.51 -0.73
N ILE A 37 -16.29 8.02 -1.52
CA ILE A 37 -16.06 6.60 -1.85
C ILE A 37 -15.04 5.99 -0.87
N ALA A 38 -13.87 6.61 -0.72
CA ALA A 38 -12.76 6.08 0.07
C ALA A 38 -13.13 5.86 1.55
N ARG A 39 -13.99 6.73 2.11
CA ARG A 39 -14.40 6.64 3.52
C ARG A 39 -15.09 5.34 3.89
N GLU A 40 -15.68 4.64 2.92
CA GLU A 40 -16.36 3.36 3.14
C GLU A 40 -15.39 2.26 3.60
N VAL A 41 -14.09 2.37 3.24
CA VAL A 41 -13.09 1.35 3.52
C VAL A 41 -11.94 1.81 4.41
N ILE A 42 -11.54 3.10 4.34
CA ILE A 42 -10.37 3.62 5.07
C ILE A 42 -10.69 4.79 6.02
N GLY A 43 -11.97 5.15 6.19
CA GLY A 43 -12.40 6.23 7.06
C GLY A 43 -12.16 7.62 6.44
N MET A 44 -12.28 8.69 7.22
CA MET A 44 -12.22 10.06 6.68
C MET A 44 -10.82 10.46 6.17
N GLU A 45 -10.77 11.37 5.20
CA GLU A 45 -9.51 11.92 4.64
C GLU A 45 -8.69 12.76 5.63
N TRP A 46 -9.30 13.26 6.71
CA TRP A 46 -8.58 13.96 7.77
C TRP A 46 -7.99 13.00 8.81
N TRP A 47 -7.17 13.54 9.70
CA TRP A 47 -6.47 12.77 10.73
C TRP A 47 -7.42 11.94 11.60
N GLN A 48 -7.09 10.66 11.84
CA GLN A 48 -7.96 9.76 12.62
C GLN A 48 -8.21 10.21 14.06
N TRP A 49 -7.34 11.05 14.60
CA TRP A 49 -7.47 11.60 15.95
C TRP A 49 -8.25 12.92 16.00
N GLN A 50 -8.81 13.38 14.87
CA GLN A 50 -9.64 14.59 14.80
C GLN A 50 -11.11 14.22 14.54
N ASP A 51 -12.01 14.92 15.23
CA ASP A 51 -13.46 14.76 15.06
C ASP A 51 -13.97 15.34 13.74
N HIS A 52 -13.23 16.29 13.16
CA HIS A 52 -13.55 16.94 11.90
C HIS A 52 -12.28 17.35 11.14
N GLY A 53 -12.43 17.57 9.82
CA GLY A 53 -11.38 18.16 8.99
C GLY A 53 -11.19 19.66 9.23
N ASP A 54 -10.21 20.26 8.57
CA ASP A 54 -9.93 21.68 8.67
C ASP A 54 -11.08 22.50 8.08
N SER A 55 -11.27 23.70 8.62
CA SER A 55 -12.16 24.70 8.02
C SER A 55 -11.66 25.19 6.66
N ASP A 56 -10.35 25.12 6.42
CA ASP A 56 -9.76 25.38 5.12
C ASP A 56 -9.98 24.21 4.17
N ALA A 57 -10.81 24.43 3.15
CA ALA A 57 -11.09 23.44 2.11
C ALA A 57 -9.84 23.07 1.27
N ALA A 58 -8.75 23.84 1.34
CA ALA A 58 -7.48 23.53 0.70
C ALA A 58 -6.53 22.69 1.58
N ALA A 59 -6.90 22.39 2.83
CA ALA A 59 -6.08 21.57 3.71
C ALA A 59 -5.88 20.16 3.13
N VAL A 60 -4.61 19.72 3.07
CA VAL A 60 -4.24 18.39 2.59
C VAL A 60 -3.66 17.58 3.73
N TYR A 61 -4.23 16.39 3.92
CA TYR A 61 -3.81 15.43 4.93
C TYR A 61 -3.01 14.30 4.26
N PRO A 62 -1.71 14.14 4.53
CA PRO A 62 -0.91 13.06 3.95
C PRO A 62 -1.17 11.71 4.63
N VAL A 63 -2.44 11.28 4.66
CA VAL A 63 -2.85 9.96 5.13
C VAL A 63 -2.33 8.90 4.17
N LYS A 64 -1.67 7.88 4.71
CA LYS A 64 -1.16 6.73 3.98
C LYS A 64 -1.99 5.49 4.31
N VAL A 65 -2.19 4.63 3.32
CA VAL A 65 -2.86 3.35 3.50
C VAL A 65 -1.83 2.25 3.29
N ALA A 66 -1.57 1.47 4.35
CA ALA A 66 -0.77 0.27 4.30
C ALA A 66 -1.69 -0.91 3.95
N VAL A 67 -1.67 -1.29 2.67
CA VAL A 67 -2.33 -2.54 2.25
C VAL A 67 -1.36 -3.68 2.50
N TYR A 68 -1.78 -4.68 3.27
CA TYR A 68 -0.91 -5.76 3.73
C TYR A 68 -1.44 -7.15 3.39
N ARG A 69 -0.51 -8.11 3.22
CA ARG A 69 -0.81 -9.51 2.91
C ARG A 69 0.16 -10.43 3.67
N ASP A 70 -0.35 -11.56 4.15
CA ASP A 70 0.42 -12.64 4.77
C ASP A 70 1.25 -12.26 6.01
N ILE A 71 0.92 -11.15 6.66
CA ILE A 71 1.50 -10.70 7.92
C ILE A 71 0.40 -10.22 8.88
N PRO A 72 0.59 -10.35 10.20
CA PRO A 72 -0.38 -9.85 11.18
C PRO A 72 -0.39 -8.31 11.21
N VAL A 73 -1.57 -7.73 11.42
CA VAL A 73 -1.75 -6.27 11.48
C VAL A 73 -0.87 -5.62 12.55
N THR A 74 -0.57 -6.32 13.65
CA THR A 74 0.31 -5.82 14.71
C THR A 74 1.73 -5.55 14.23
N GLU A 75 2.25 -6.34 13.28
CA GLU A 75 3.56 -6.10 12.67
C GLU A 75 3.51 -4.91 11.70
N VAL A 76 2.39 -4.73 11.00
CA VAL A 76 2.15 -3.57 10.13
C VAL A 76 2.10 -2.29 10.97
N GLU A 77 1.37 -2.29 12.08
CA GLU A 77 1.25 -1.16 13.01
C GLU A 77 2.60 -0.76 13.62
N GLN A 78 3.44 -1.74 13.97
CA GLN A 78 4.80 -1.47 14.46
C GLN A 78 5.68 -0.80 13.40
N LYS A 79 5.55 -1.20 12.13
CA LYS A 79 6.35 -0.66 11.02
C LYS A 79 5.82 0.68 10.51
N TYR A 80 4.50 0.89 10.60
CA TYR A 80 3.79 2.05 10.08
C TYR A 80 2.87 2.63 11.17
N PRO A 81 3.43 3.20 12.25
CA PRO A 81 2.64 3.64 13.39
C PRO A 81 1.89 4.94 13.13
N VAL A 82 0.75 5.11 13.80
CA VAL A 82 0.05 6.39 13.90
C VAL A 82 0.76 7.26 14.94
N GLU A 83 1.29 8.41 14.51
CA GLU A 83 2.06 9.32 15.36
C GLU A 83 1.52 10.76 15.20
N PRO A 84 0.52 11.17 16.02
CA PRO A 84 -0.10 12.49 15.91
C PRO A 84 0.89 13.65 16.01
N GLU A 85 1.86 13.56 16.92
CA GLU A 85 2.91 14.57 17.13
C GLU A 85 3.78 14.76 15.88
N GLN A 86 3.92 13.72 15.05
CA GLN A 86 4.69 13.75 13.81
C GLN A 86 3.80 13.87 12.56
N LYS A 87 2.48 14.04 12.73
CA LYS A 87 1.49 14.08 11.64
C LYS A 87 1.59 12.85 10.72
N LYS A 88 1.82 11.67 11.29
CA LYS A 88 1.79 10.40 10.56
C LYS A 88 0.48 9.68 10.84
N ASP A 89 -0.28 9.47 9.78
CA ASP A 89 -1.54 8.75 9.83
C ASP A 89 -1.47 7.60 8.82
N PHE A 90 -1.31 6.39 9.35
CA PHE A 90 -1.41 5.17 8.58
C PHE A 90 -2.74 4.50 8.86
N ARG A 91 -3.42 4.10 7.78
CA ARG A 91 -4.60 3.23 7.80
C ARG A 91 -4.19 1.85 7.33
N TYR A 92 -4.79 0.83 7.91
CA TYR A 92 -4.42 -0.56 7.63
C TYR A 92 -5.56 -1.24 6.90
N LEU A 93 -5.25 -1.87 5.77
CA LEU A 93 -6.24 -2.56 4.95
C LEU A 93 -5.69 -3.91 4.49
N GLU A 94 -6.39 -4.98 4.80
CA GLU A 94 -5.98 -6.31 4.35
C GLU A 94 -6.15 -6.44 2.83
N TYR A 95 -5.24 -7.16 2.18
CA TYR A 95 -5.15 -7.32 0.72
C TYR A 95 -6.46 -7.74 0.07
N GLN A 96 -7.11 -8.81 0.56
CA GLN A 96 -8.35 -9.28 -0.04
C GLN A 96 -9.46 -8.24 0.12
N ARG A 97 -9.58 -7.62 1.31
CA ARG A 97 -10.55 -6.54 1.54
C ARG A 97 -10.33 -5.33 0.62
N ALA A 98 -9.07 -4.99 0.34
CA ALA A 98 -8.73 -3.92 -0.60
C ALA A 98 -9.18 -4.27 -2.03
N LEU A 99 -8.94 -5.51 -2.49
CA LEU A 99 -9.35 -5.94 -3.82
C LEU A 99 -10.87 -6.02 -3.96
N ASP A 100 -11.57 -6.57 -2.98
CA ASP A 100 -13.02 -6.69 -3.00
C ASP A 100 -13.68 -5.30 -3.11
N PHE A 101 -13.22 -4.35 -2.30
CA PHE A 101 -13.68 -2.95 -2.38
C PHE A 101 -13.41 -2.33 -3.76
N LEU A 102 -12.19 -2.47 -4.27
CA LEU A 102 -11.83 -1.90 -5.56
C LEU A 102 -12.64 -2.54 -6.70
N ASP A 103 -12.85 -3.85 -6.68
CA ASP A 103 -13.62 -4.57 -7.69
C ASP A 103 -15.10 -4.17 -7.66
N GLU A 104 -15.69 -4.00 -6.47
CA GLU A 104 -17.03 -3.46 -6.30
C GLU A 104 -17.15 -2.06 -6.93
N LYS A 105 -16.28 -1.13 -6.52
CA LYS A 105 -16.35 0.27 -6.99
C LYS A 105 -15.99 0.45 -8.46
N ILE A 106 -15.10 -0.38 -9.00
CA ILE A 106 -14.82 -0.42 -10.45
C ILE A 106 -16.06 -0.88 -11.22
N ALA A 107 -16.81 -1.87 -10.72
CA ALA A 107 -18.01 -2.37 -11.37
C ALA A 107 -19.17 -1.38 -11.37
N GLU A 108 -19.28 -0.54 -10.33
CA GLU A 108 -20.28 0.54 -10.25
C GLU A 108 -20.08 1.61 -11.36
N ASN A 109 -18.85 1.78 -11.86
CA ASN A 109 -18.49 2.68 -12.97
C ASN A 109 -19.08 4.10 -12.86
N ILE A 110 -18.92 4.74 -11.71
CA ILE A 110 -19.54 6.04 -11.40
C ILE A 110 -19.00 7.17 -12.31
N GLN A 111 -17.68 7.23 -12.52
CA GLN A 111 -17.02 8.25 -13.34
C GLN A 111 -15.72 7.71 -13.91
N GLU A 112 -15.45 7.94 -15.20
CA GLU A 112 -14.34 7.32 -15.92
C GLU A 112 -12.97 7.56 -15.27
N ASN A 113 -12.63 8.80 -14.93
CA ASN A 113 -11.36 9.14 -14.29
C ASN A 113 -11.19 8.49 -12.90
N VAL A 114 -12.27 8.35 -12.14
CA VAL A 114 -12.27 7.66 -10.84
C VAL A 114 -12.07 6.17 -11.07
N THR A 115 -12.85 5.56 -11.97
CA THR A 115 -12.74 4.14 -12.32
C THR A 115 -11.33 3.78 -12.79
N GLU A 116 -10.71 4.59 -13.66
CA GLU A 116 -9.35 4.34 -14.13
C GLU A 116 -8.31 4.45 -13.02
N ARG A 117 -8.49 5.38 -12.07
CA ARG A 117 -7.64 5.44 -10.88
C ARG A 117 -7.78 4.18 -10.04
N LEU A 118 -9.01 3.74 -9.75
CA LEU A 118 -9.25 2.53 -8.96
C LEU A 118 -8.64 1.29 -9.62
N LYS A 119 -8.76 1.16 -10.95
CA LYS A 119 -8.08 0.10 -11.73
C LYS A 119 -6.56 0.17 -11.58
N ALA A 120 -5.97 1.37 -11.64
CA ALA A 120 -4.54 1.55 -11.46
C ALA A 120 -4.09 1.16 -10.04
N THR A 121 -4.84 1.56 -9.00
CA THR A 121 -4.59 1.18 -7.61
C THR A 121 -4.65 -0.33 -7.43
N ARG A 122 -5.71 -0.97 -7.95
CA ARG A 122 -5.86 -2.42 -7.93
C ARG A 122 -4.69 -3.12 -8.60
N LYS A 123 -4.30 -2.69 -9.80
CA LYS A 123 -3.15 -3.23 -10.53
C LYS A 123 -1.86 -3.08 -9.73
N LYS A 124 -1.65 -1.93 -9.07
CA LYS A 124 -0.48 -1.68 -8.22
C LYS A 124 -0.44 -2.66 -7.04
N ILE A 125 -1.56 -2.83 -6.32
CA ILE A 125 -1.69 -3.79 -5.21
C ILE A 125 -1.36 -5.22 -5.70
N VAL A 126 -1.97 -5.66 -6.80
CA VAL A 126 -1.73 -7.00 -7.36
C VAL A 126 -0.28 -7.16 -7.84
N SER A 127 0.33 -6.14 -8.44
CA SER A 127 1.72 -6.24 -8.91
C SER A 127 2.75 -6.35 -7.79
N GLN A 128 2.44 -5.83 -6.60
CA GLN A 128 3.36 -5.83 -5.46
C GLN A 128 3.08 -6.96 -4.48
N LEU A 129 1.81 -7.32 -4.26
CA LEU A 129 1.38 -8.30 -3.27
C LEU A 129 0.75 -9.55 -3.89
N GLY A 130 0.49 -9.57 -5.19
CA GLY A 130 0.00 -10.73 -5.92
C GLY A 130 1.11 -11.75 -6.09
N LYS A 131 0.86 -12.97 -5.61
CA LYS A 131 1.73 -14.14 -5.76
C LYS A 131 1.37 -14.90 -7.02
#